data_AF-A0AAN8HTJ9-F1
#
_entry.id   AF-A0AAN8HTJ9-F1
#
_cell.length_a   1.000
_cell.length_b   1.000
_cell.length_c   1.000
_cell.angle_alpha   90.00
_cell.angle_beta   90.00
_cell.angle_gamma   90.00
#
_symmetry.space_group_name_H-M   'P 1'
#
loop_
_entity.id
_entity.type
_entity.pdbx_description
1 polymer ?
#
loop_
_entity_poly.entity_id
_entity_poly.type
_entity_poly.pdbx_seq_one_letter_code
_entity_poly.pdbx_strand_id
1 'polypeptide(L)'
;MKLVLRCRGIASGDLRPQTEEEEEEEEEDLQKKITSSPSFSSLSSFVVRPLAEDQVAMQLQKLVDQCRHGNNVCRQVLSLYQLSKELQLSFRQIRSQDPGSVLQSLLQSEQPERFRKARAFIKAQSLSAESVSGLLASSLMGALLDSSAELQPECQVFRPAEGRDSLLSLIKLCDDPNLVGEKLLQNLCCVPLRELSCIVELLIVAHDCFSLTCNMEGIVRVLQAARHLSHAHLAPREHYGLLVRLLTGIGRYNEMTYVFDLLHQNHRFEMLLRKKMDTDRGQSSSLKTALLDYLKRCLPADSEKHNMVALCFSMRREIGENHEMAARTQLKIIESQAWVVTPELKKSFSKDSCVRQATRCVRTAKLVALQLHFLKQDSDLQLVNLQPPELLSAVTVLPSCYQVLVVAEAYGYSPDWPHILFQKVILSGDFVYLDDFKRLRPLTSALFEDIFKKLDGAPCSVPNARRLLSHCEHVFSRYRLAYQQNLLDVSKALLQDTHSSGYLRDRLAS
;
A
#
# COMPACT_ATOMS: atom_id res chain seq x y z
N MET A 1 5.57 55.03 27.13
CA MET A 1 6.27 54.53 28.34
C MET A 1 5.32 54.30 29.51
N LYS A 2 4.47 55.27 29.92
CA LYS A 2 3.49 55.10 31.02
C LYS A 2 2.57 53.88 30.86
N LEU A 3 1.97 53.68 29.69
CA LEU A 3 1.09 52.53 29.40
C LEU A 3 1.81 51.17 29.56
N VAL A 4 3.08 51.07 29.12
CA VAL A 4 3.89 49.84 29.24
C VAL A 4 4.19 49.51 30.71
N LEU A 5 4.47 50.51 31.54
CA LEU A 5 4.69 50.33 32.98
C LEU A 5 3.39 49.95 33.69
N ARG A 6 2.24 50.52 33.26
CA ARG A 6 0.92 50.17 33.77
C ARG A 6 0.52 48.73 33.41
N CYS A 7 0.74 48.28 32.18
CA CYS A 7 0.59 46.87 31.80
C CYS A 7 1.42 45.95 32.69
N ARG A 8 2.68 46.31 32.95
CA ARG A 8 3.56 45.52 33.82
C ARG A 8 3.06 45.46 35.26
N GLY A 9 2.66 46.60 35.82
CA GLY A 9 2.13 46.69 37.19
C GLY A 9 0.86 45.84 37.37
N ILE A 10 -0.08 45.94 36.43
CA ILE A 10 -1.34 45.15 36.42
C ILE A 10 -1.04 43.65 36.31
N ALA A 11 -0.17 43.24 35.39
CA ALA A 11 0.20 41.82 35.23
C ALA A 11 0.92 41.25 36.45
N SER A 12 1.71 42.07 37.17
CA SER A 12 2.45 41.67 38.38
C SER A 12 1.63 41.71 39.68
N GLY A 13 0.41 42.23 39.64
CA GLY A 13 -0.44 42.43 40.83
C GLY A 13 -0.06 43.67 41.66
N ASP A 14 0.84 44.53 41.16
CA ASP A 14 1.26 45.78 41.81
C ASP A 14 0.25 46.92 41.62
N LEU A 15 -0.61 46.80 40.61
CA LEU A 15 -1.70 47.74 40.33
C LEU A 15 -3.01 46.97 40.29
N ARG A 16 -4.06 47.50 40.91
CA ARG A 16 -5.40 46.91 40.82
C ARG A 16 -5.96 47.09 39.41
N PRO A 17 -6.68 46.09 38.88
CA PRO A 17 -7.40 46.28 37.64
C PRO A 17 -8.48 47.34 37.85
N GLN A 18 -8.49 48.41 37.05
CA GLN A 18 -9.46 49.52 37.19
C GLN A 18 -10.87 49.03 36.85
N THR A 19 -11.80 49.04 37.80
CA THR A 19 -13.22 48.81 37.52
C THR A 19 -13.74 49.89 36.57
N GLU A 20 -14.76 49.59 35.77
CA GLU A 20 -15.35 50.51 34.76
C GLU A 20 -15.71 51.89 35.33
N GLU A 21 -15.90 52.00 36.64
CA GLU A 21 -16.15 53.24 37.40
C GLU A 21 -14.93 54.19 37.50
N GLU A 22 -13.69 53.68 37.43
CA GLU A 22 -12.46 54.52 37.53
C GLU A 22 -12.04 55.14 36.18
N GLU A 23 -12.59 54.66 35.06
CA GLU A 23 -12.35 55.24 33.73
C GLU A 23 -13.15 56.52 33.49
N GLU A 24 -14.34 56.63 34.08
CA GLU A 24 -15.13 57.86 34.04
C GLU A 24 -14.44 58.99 34.83
N GLU A 25 -13.75 58.68 35.94
CA GLU A 25 -13.02 59.69 36.71
C GLU A 25 -11.70 60.15 36.05
N GLU A 26 -10.92 59.25 35.41
CA GLU A 26 -9.67 59.64 34.69
C GLU A 26 -9.94 60.41 33.38
N GLU A 27 -11.03 60.13 32.66
CA GLU A 27 -11.44 60.96 31.50
C GLU A 27 -12.08 62.30 31.93
N GLU A 28 -12.82 62.33 33.04
CA GLU A 28 -13.41 63.57 33.56
C GLU A 28 -12.38 64.54 34.14
N ASP A 29 -11.27 64.07 34.73
CA ASP A 29 -10.22 64.96 35.27
C ASP A 29 -9.47 65.74 34.16
N LEU A 30 -9.51 65.26 32.91
CA LEU A 30 -9.03 66.03 31.75
C LEU A 30 -10.07 67.01 31.19
N GLN A 31 -11.36 66.89 31.56
CA GLN A 31 -12.46 67.70 31.00
C GLN A 31 -13.16 68.61 32.02
N LYS A 32 -12.86 68.53 33.33
CA LYS A 32 -13.43 69.38 34.39
C LYS A 32 -12.78 70.78 34.46
N LYS A 33 -12.97 71.59 33.40
CA LYS A 33 -13.29 73.01 33.54
C LYS A 33 -14.67 73.21 32.89
N ILE A 34 -15.63 73.62 33.70
CA ILE A 34 -17.00 74.09 33.36
C ILE A 34 -18.12 73.10 33.77
N THR A 35 -18.52 73.25 35.04
CA THR A 35 -19.87 73.28 35.63
C THR A 35 -21.00 72.29 35.28
N SER A 36 -21.56 71.78 36.38
CA SER A 36 -22.98 71.61 36.78
C SER A 36 -23.63 70.22 36.68
N SER A 37 -23.90 69.67 37.86
CA SER A 37 -24.83 68.59 38.27
C SER A 37 -26.31 68.89 37.91
N PRO A 38 -27.22 67.89 37.79
CA PRO A 38 -27.81 67.24 38.96
C PRO A 38 -28.12 65.72 38.86
N SER A 39 -28.45 65.18 40.04
CA SER A 39 -28.75 63.82 40.54
C SER A 39 -29.87 63.02 39.84
N PHE A 40 -29.88 61.68 39.96
CA PHE A 40 -30.90 60.85 40.66
C PHE A 40 -30.65 59.32 40.55
N SER A 41 -30.34 58.70 41.69
CA SER A 41 -30.82 57.43 42.27
C SER A 41 -31.36 56.24 41.42
N SER A 42 -30.80 55.03 41.62
CA SER A 42 -31.44 53.88 42.34
C SER A 42 -31.14 52.46 41.79
N LEU A 43 -30.49 51.66 42.64
CA LEU A 43 -30.75 50.24 43.01
C LEU A 43 -30.84 49.12 41.95
N SER A 44 -29.77 48.30 41.96
CA SER A 44 -29.70 46.83 42.09
C SER A 44 -30.81 45.93 41.52
N SER A 45 -30.43 44.95 40.68
CA SER A 45 -30.61 43.52 41.01
C SER A 45 -29.89 42.57 40.04
N PHE A 46 -29.06 41.71 40.64
CA PHE A 46 -28.83 40.28 40.37
C PHE A 46 -29.00 39.75 38.92
N VAL A 47 -27.89 39.52 38.21
CA VAL A 47 -27.82 38.54 37.11
C VAL A 47 -26.47 37.81 37.14
N VAL A 48 -26.55 36.50 37.45
CA VAL A 48 -25.76 35.37 36.94
C VAL A 48 -24.26 35.63 36.68
N ARG A 49 -23.39 35.11 37.57
CA ARG A 49 -21.95 34.95 37.31
C ARG A 49 -21.71 33.99 36.13
N PRO A 50 -21.17 34.45 34.99
CA PRO A 50 -20.46 33.57 34.06
C PRO A 50 -19.10 33.22 34.70
N LEU A 51 -18.46 32.12 34.29
CA LEU A 51 -17.08 31.83 34.71
C LEU A 51 -16.22 33.09 34.51
N ALA A 52 -15.56 33.55 35.58
CA ALA A 52 -14.88 34.85 35.60
C ALA A 52 -13.89 34.95 34.42
N GLU A 53 -14.27 35.74 33.41
CA GLU A 53 -13.35 36.25 32.41
C GLU A 53 -12.21 36.93 33.17
N ASP A 54 -10.96 36.58 32.86
CA ASP A 54 -9.79 37.10 33.58
C ASP A 54 -9.74 38.62 33.37
N GLN A 55 -10.27 39.36 34.35
CA GLN A 55 -10.42 40.81 34.32
C GLN A 55 -9.09 41.51 34.08
N VAL A 56 -8.00 40.92 34.56
CA VAL A 56 -6.63 41.40 34.33
C VAL A 56 -6.24 41.20 32.86
N ALA A 57 -6.56 40.06 32.25
CA ALA A 57 -6.30 39.82 30.82
C ALA A 57 -7.09 40.77 29.91
N MET A 58 -8.36 41.05 30.23
CA MET A 58 -9.19 41.99 29.47
C MET A 58 -8.65 43.42 29.52
N GLN A 59 -8.19 43.86 30.70
CA GLN A 59 -7.59 45.18 30.83
C GLN A 59 -6.23 45.28 30.16
N LEU A 60 -5.41 44.23 30.23
CA LEU A 60 -4.17 44.16 29.49
C LEU A 60 -4.43 44.23 27.97
N GLN A 61 -5.49 43.58 27.48
CA GLN A 61 -5.92 43.66 26.09
C GLN A 61 -6.36 45.09 25.70
N LYS A 62 -7.18 45.75 26.53
CA LYS A 62 -7.58 47.15 26.30
C LYS A 62 -6.37 48.10 26.25
N LEU A 63 -5.41 47.91 27.16
CA LEU A 63 -4.17 48.68 27.19
C LEU A 63 -3.27 48.41 25.97
N VAL A 64 -3.28 47.19 25.42
CA VAL A 64 -2.60 46.85 24.16
C VAL A 64 -3.22 47.62 23.00
N ASP A 65 -4.55 47.69 22.92
CA ASP A 65 -5.28 48.33 21.82
C ASP A 65 -5.12 49.86 21.85
N GLN A 66 -5.02 50.46 23.04
CA GLN A 66 -4.77 51.89 23.23
C GLN A 66 -3.29 52.29 22.99
N CYS A 67 -2.35 51.33 23.00
CA CYS A 67 -0.92 51.64 22.94
C CYS A 67 -0.44 51.86 21.50
N ARG A 68 -0.23 53.12 21.10
CA ARG A 68 0.37 53.48 19.80
C ARG A 68 1.89 53.24 19.72
N HIS A 69 2.60 53.37 20.85
CA HIS A 69 4.07 53.23 20.93
C HIS A 69 4.45 52.23 22.02
N GLY A 70 5.19 51.17 21.65
CA GLY A 70 5.52 50.07 22.58
C GLY A 70 4.47 48.96 22.64
N ASN A 71 3.55 48.92 21.67
CA ASN A 71 2.50 47.90 21.55
C ASN A 71 3.06 46.47 21.61
N ASN A 72 4.20 46.22 20.97
CA ASN A 72 4.89 44.92 21.03
C ASN A 72 5.22 44.49 22.46
N VAL A 73 5.62 45.42 23.33
CA VAL A 73 5.93 45.13 24.74
C VAL A 73 4.65 44.89 25.54
N CYS A 74 3.57 45.61 25.26
CA CYS A 74 2.27 45.34 25.89
C CYS A 74 1.72 43.97 25.47
N ARG A 75 1.85 43.59 24.19
CA ARG A 75 1.48 42.25 23.71
C ARG A 75 2.34 41.15 24.33
N GLN A 76 3.64 41.39 24.50
CA GLN A 76 4.54 40.49 25.22
C GLN A 76 4.05 40.27 26.66
N VAL A 77 3.74 41.35 27.39
CA VAL A 77 3.24 41.28 28.77
C VAL A 77 1.92 40.52 28.84
N LEU A 78 0.97 40.80 27.94
CA LEU A 78 -0.29 40.07 27.86
C LEU A 78 -0.07 38.56 27.59
N SER A 79 0.79 38.23 26.61
CA SER A 79 1.09 36.84 26.26
C SER A 79 1.77 36.07 27.41
N LEU A 80 2.68 36.73 28.13
CA LEU A 80 3.35 36.17 29.32
C LEU A 80 2.38 35.99 30.49
N TYR A 81 1.45 36.92 30.67
CA TYR A 81 0.43 36.82 31.71
C TYR A 81 -0.52 35.65 31.43
N GLN A 82 -1.02 35.52 30.20
CA GLN A 82 -1.83 34.37 29.77
C GLN A 82 -1.06 33.05 29.96
N LEU A 83 0.20 33.00 29.54
CA LEU A 83 1.07 31.83 29.76
C LEU A 83 1.26 31.51 31.26
N SER A 84 1.35 32.53 32.12
CA SER A 84 1.49 32.33 33.57
C SER A 84 0.29 31.65 34.21
N LYS A 85 -0.92 31.98 33.74
CA LYS A 85 -2.14 31.30 34.18
C LYS A 85 -2.16 29.85 33.73
N GLU A 86 -1.74 29.58 32.50
CA GLU A 86 -1.73 28.23 31.94
C GLU A 86 -0.70 27.31 32.59
N LEU A 87 0.48 27.83 32.93
CA LEU A 87 1.54 27.10 33.65
C LEU A 87 1.33 27.09 35.17
N GLN A 88 0.26 27.71 35.68
CA GLN A 88 -0.03 27.88 37.11
C GLN A 88 1.13 28.54 37.90
N LEU A 89 1.87 29.44 37.25
CA LEU A 89 2.96 30.21 37.84
C LEU A 89 2.55 31.68 38.01
N SER A 90 3.16 32.39 38.96
CA SER A 90 2.95 33.85 39.02
C SER A 90 3.66 34.56 37.86
N PHE A 91 3.07 35.67 37.38
CA PHE A 91 3.70 36.50 36.36
C PHE A 91 5.11 36.96 36.75
N ARG A 92 5.34 37.22 38.04
CA ARG A 92 6.67 37.59 38.57
C ARG A 92 7.68 36.45 38.42
N GLN A 93 7.29 35.21 38.72
CA GLN A 93 8.15 34.04 38.58
C GLN A 93 8.53 33.79 37.11
N ILE A 94 7.57 33.84 36.19
CA ILE A 94 7.85 33.68 34.76
C ILE A 94 8.77 34.78 34.24
N ARG A 95 8.56 36.03 34.67
CA ARG A 95 9.39 37.17 34.24
C ARG A 95 10.82 37.09 34.76
N SER A 96 11.04 36.48 35.92
CA SER A 96 12.38 36.32 36.52
C SER A 96 13.16 35.13 35.93
N GLN A 97 12.48 34.19 35.28
CA GLN A 97 13.10 33.02 34.67
C GLN A 97 13.73 33.35 33.33
N ASP A 98 14.76 32.57 32.95
CA ASP A 98 15.32 32.65 31.61
C ASP A 98 14.25 32.24 30.58
N PRO A 99 14.09 32.98 29.46
CA PRO A 99 13.08 32.64 28.45
C PRO A 99 13.18 31.21 27.92
N GLY A 100 14.38 30.62 27.89
CA GLY A 100 14.59 29.23 27.51
C GLY A 100 13.99 28.24 28.48
N SER A 101 14.11 28.50 29.79
CA SER A 101 13.51 27.66 30.84
C SER A 101 11.97 27.71 30.80
N VAL A 102 11.40 28.88 30.52
CA VAL A 102 9.95 29.06 30.33
C VAL A 102 9.48 28.32 29.08
N LEU A 103 10.22 28.40 27.97
CA LEU A 103 9.94 27.65 26.75
C LEU A 103 9.99 26.13 27.00
N GLN A 104 10.98 25.65 27.76
CA GLN A 104 11.09 24.24 28.12
C GLN A 104 9.88 23.78 28.94
N SER A 105 9.48 24.57 29.94
CA SER A 105 8.31 24.29 30.79
C SER A 105 7.01 24.24 29.97
N LEU A 106 6.88 25.16 29.00
CA LEU A 106 5.77 25.18 28.05
C LEU A 106 5.75 23.94 27.14
N LEU A 107 6.91 23.47 26.69
CA LEU A 107 6.98 22.28 25.84
C LEU A 107 6.77 20.98 26.63
N GLN A 108 7.12 20.93 27.91
CA GLN A 108 6.85 19.79 28.79
C GLN A 108 5.38 19.68 29.21
N SER A 109 4.63 20.79 29.11
CA SER A 109 3.21 20.85 29.40
C SER A 109 2.35 19.91 28.54
N GLU A 110 1.27 19.37 29.10
CA GLU A 110 0.26 18.54 28.41
C GLU A 110 -0.83 19.36 27.70
N GLN A 111 -0.69 20.68 27.63
CA GLN A 111 -1.71 21.55 27.06
C GLN A 111 -1.92 21.30 25.55
N PRO A 112 -3.17 21.36 25.06
CA PRO A 112 -3.44 21.34 23.62
C PRO A 112 -2.79 22.56 22.95
N GLU A 113 -2.39 22.41 21.69
CA GLU A 113 -1.73 23.47 20.90
C GLU A 113 -0.39 23.97 21.47
N ARG A 114 0.32 23.18 22.30
CA ARG A 114 1.61 23.58 22.90
C ARG A 114 2.63 24.10 21.90
N PHE A 115 2.75 23.50 20.71
CA PHE A 115 3.67 23.94 19.66
C PHE A 115 3.29 25.31 19.08
N ARG A 116 1.99 25.57 18.91
CA ARG A 116 1.50 26.86 18.43
C ARG A 116 1.79 27.97 19.43
N LYS A 117 1.56 27.69 20.72
CA LYS A 117 1.85 28.61 21.82
C LYS A 117 3.35 28.86 21.97
N ALA A 118 4.17 27.81 21.90
CA ALA A 118 5.63 27.91 21.93
C ALA A 118 6.15 28.79 20.77
N ARG A 119 5.60 28.64 19.56
CA ARG A 119 5.95 29.50 18.42
C ARG A 119 5.56 30.96 18.64
N ALA A 120 4.40 31.22 19.24
CA ALA A 120 3.99 32.58 19.60
C ALA A 120 4.91 33.17 20.67
N PHE A 121 5.32 32.38 21.67
CA PHE A 121 6.24 32.78 22.73
C PHE A 121 7.64 33.11 22.19
N ILE A 122 8.20 32.26 21.31
CA ILE A 122 9.50 32.49 20.66
C ILE A 122 9.50 33.84 19.91
N LYS A 123 8.42 34.12 19.15
CA LYS A 123 8.25 35.39 18.44
C LYS A 123 8.07 36.58 19.39
N ALA A 124 7.28 36.40 20.45
CA ALA A 124 7.04 37.46 21.43
C ALA A 124 8.34 37.82 22.16
N GLN A 125 9.11 36.84 22.63
CA GLN A 125 10.37 37.07 23.35
C GLN A 125 11.58 37.35 22.44
N SER A 126 11.41 37.33 21.12
CA SER A 126 12.49 37.51 20.13
C SER A 126 13.69 36.60 20.40
N LEU A 127 13.43 35.31 20.67
CA LEU A 127 14.50 34.35 20.92
C LEU A 127 15.28 34.07 19.64
N SER A 128 16.62 34.06 19.75
CA SER A 128 17.48 33.74 18.62
C SER A 128 17.34 32.27 18.20
N ALA A 129 17.52 32.00 16.90
CA ALA A 129 17.53 30.64 16.37
C ALA A 129 18.60 29.78 17.07
N GLU A 130 19.75 30.37 17.42
CA GLU A 130 20.81 29.76 18.23
C GLU A 130 20.34 29.32 19.60
N SER A 131 19.63 30.18 20.34
CA SER A 131 19.12 29.84 21.67
C SER A 131 18.09 28.72 21.58
N VAL A 132 17.15 28.82 20.65
CA VAL A 132 16.09 27.82 20.45
C VAL A 132 16.69 26.48 19.99
N SER A 133 17.59 26.48 19.01
CA SER A 133 18.24 25.25 18.54
C SER A 133 19.06 24.56 19.63
N GLY A 134 19.72 25.33 20.52
CA GLY A 134 20.45 24.78 21.66
C GLY A 134 19.53 24.09 22.67
N LEU A 135 18.41 24.73 23.00
CA LEU A 135 17.40 24.16 23.88
C LEU A 135 16.77 22.90 23.29
N LEU A 136 16.40 22.93 22.00
CA LEU A 136 15.83 21.77 21.31
C LEU A 136 16.81 20.60 21.26
N ALA A 137 18.07 20.85 20.86
CA ALA A 137 19.08 19.81 20.79
C ALA A 137 19.38 19.18 22.15
N SER A 138 19.46 20.00 23.22
CA SER A 138 19.68 19.53 24.58
C SER A 138 18.47 18.74 25.11
N SER A 139 17.26 19.21 24.80
CA SER A 139 16.02 18.55 25.20
C SER A 139 15.82 17.20 24.49
N LEU A 140 16.14 17.13 23.19
CA LEU A 140 16.11 15.90 22.41
C LEU A 140 17.13 14.88 22.93
N MET A 141 18.36 15.33 23.22
CA MET A 141 19.40 14.49 23.79
C MET A 141 19.00 13.96 25.17
N GLY A 142 18.53 14.82 26.06
CA GLY A 142 18.05 14.43 27.39
C GLY A 142 16.92 13.40 27.30
N ALA A 143 15.88 13.68 26.50
CA ALA A 143 14.75 12.76 26.32
C ALA A 143 15.18 11.38 25.78
N LEU A 144 16.12 11.33 24.84
CA LEU A 144 16.60 10.07 24.27
C LEU A 144 17.49 9.28 25.24
N LEU A 145 18.32 9.94 26.04
CA LEU A 145 19.14 9.29 27.07
C LEU A 145 18.28 8.81 28.25
N ASP A 146 17.34 9.64 28.69
CA ASP A 146 16.46 9.34 29.81
C ASP A 146 15.42 8.27 29.45
N SER A 147 15.06 8.10 28.16
CA SER A 147 14.18 7.01 27.71
C SER A 147 14.71 5.60 27.97
N SER A 148 16.01 5.45 28.28
CA SER A 148 16.61 4.18 28.70
C SER A 148 16.36 3.86 30.19
N ALA A 149 16.04 4.87 30.99
CA ALA A 149 15.66 4.76 32.39
C ALA A 149 14.13 4.90 32.47
N GLU A 150 13.44 4.00 33.16
CA GLU A 150 11.97 3.95 33.26
C GLU A 150 11.37 5.11 34.10
N LEU A 151 11.76 6.35 33.82
CA LEU A 151 11.28 7.57 34.47
C LEU A 151 10.26 8.29 33.59
N GLN A 152 9.14 8.64 34.22
CA GLN A 152 7.90 9.21 33.68
C GLN A 152 7.99 9.85 32.27
N PRO A 153 7.48 9.19 31.20
CA PRO A 153 7.50 9.70 29.83
C PRO A 153 6.60 10.94 29.61
N GLU A 154 5.72 11.22 30.57
CA GLU A 154 4.70 12.27 30.48
C GLU A 154 5.28 13.69 30.61
N CYS A 155 6.50 13.90 31.12
CA CYS A 155 7.06 15.25 31.37
C CYS A 155 8.19 15.67 30.41
N GLN A 156 8.35 14.99 29.26
CA GLN A 156 9.43 15.27 28.30
C GLN A 156 8.99 16.21 27.16
N VAL A 157 9.93 17.06 26.71
CA VAL A 157 9.75 17.97 25.55
C VAL A 157 9.52 17.19 24.25
N PHE A 158 10.26 16.09 24.09
CA PHE A 158 10.08 15.16 22.98
C PHE A 158 9.56 13.84 23.53
N ARG A 159 8.41 13.37 23.02
CA ARG A 159 7.84 12.07 23.36
C ARG A 159 7.86 11.19 22.11
N PRO A 160 8.74 10.17 22.04
CA PRO A 160 8.79 9.26 20.89
C PRO A 160 7.45 8.59 20.56
N ALA A 161 6.58 8.43 21.57
CA ALA A 161 5.23 7.88 21.43
C ALA A 161 4.26 8.75 20.61
N GLU A 162 4.51 10.06 20.50
CA GLU A 162 3.66 11.00 19.73
C GLU A 162 3.91 10.94 18.21
N GLY A 163 4.89 10.15 17.78
CA GLY A 163 5.17 9.91 16.36
C GLY A 163 5.92 11.06 15.67
N ARG A 164 6.11 10.90 14.36
CA ARG A 164 6.99 11.76 13.54
C ARG A 164 6.44 13.18 13.35
N ASP A 165 5.12 13.37 13.34
CA ASP A 165 4.51 14.68 13.14
C ASP A 165 4.75 15.64 14.32
N SER A 166 4.81 15.09 15.54
CA SER A 166 5.19 15.85 16.74
C SER A 166 6.66 16.29 16.67
N LEU A 167 7.56 15.38 16.27
CA LEU A 167 8.97 15.70 16.04
C LEU A 167 9.15 16.84 15.01
N LEU A 168 8.46 16.74 13.88
CA LEU A 168 8.52 17.76 12.83
C LEU A 168 7.98 19.11 13.31
N SER A 169 6.93 19.10 14.14
CA SER A 169 6.37 20.32 14.74
C SER A 169 7.35 20.95 15.73
N LEU A 170 8.09 20.13 16.49
CA LEU A 170 9.15 20.57 17.40
C LEU A 170 10.34 21.18 16.64
N ILE A 171 10.83 20.54 15.59
CA ILE A 171 11.94 21.07 14.76
C ILE A 171 11.56 22.41 14.14
N LYS A 172 10.31 22.55 13.66
CA LYS A 172 9.77 23.79 13.06
C LYS A 172 9.56 24.94 14.05
N LEU A 173 9.79 24.75 15.35
CA LEU A 173 9.82 25.85 16.30
C LEU A 173 11.05 26.74 16.12
N CYS A 174 12.16 26.16 15.65
CA CYS A 174 13.34 26.93 15.27
C CYS A 174 13.14 27.49 13.87
N ASP A 175 13.42 28.80 13.69
CA ASP A 175 13.33 29.44 12.38
C ASP A 175 14.39 28.89 11.40
N ASP A 176 15.52 28.36 11.91
CA ASP A 176 16.52 27.64 11.12
C ASP A 176 16.77 26.21 11.66
N PRO A 177 16.12 25.19 11.06
CA PRO A 177 16.34 23.79 11.40
C PRO A 177 17.77 23.28 11.19
N ASN A 178 18.59 23.93 10.34
CA ASN A 178 19.97 23.49 10.10
C ASN A 178 20.80 23.55 11.39
N LEU A 179 20.64 24.61 12.17
CA LEU A 179 21.32 24.79 13.45
C LEU A 179 20.98 23.68 14.44
N VAL A 180 19.74 23.19 14.43
CA VAL A 180 19.33 22.03 15.23
C VAL A 180 20.12 20.81 14.77
N GLY A 181 20.13 20.52 13.46
CA GLY A 181 20.87 19.39 12.91
C GLY A 181 22.37 19.43 13.19
N GLU A 182 23.00 20.60 13.08
CA GLU A 182 24.42 20.80 13.37
C GLU A 182 24.74 20.57 14.84
N LYS A 183 23.93 21.10 15.75
CA LYS A 183 24.10 20.89 17.20
C LYS A 183 23.90 19.43 17.58
N LEU A 184 22.92 18.74 16.98
CA LEU A 184 22.74 17.30 17.19
C LEU A 184 23.97 16.51 16.74
N LEU A 185 24.55 16.84 15.58
CA LEU A 185 25.78 16.22 15.10
C LEU A 185 26.99 16.49 16.01
N GLN A 186 27.14 17.73 16.50
CA GLN A 186 28.21 18.09 17.44
C GLN A 186 28.08 17.30 18.76
N ASN A 187 26.86 17.14 19.24
CA ASN A 187 26.60 16.46 20.50
C ASN A 187 26.77 14.94 20.42
N LEU A 188 26.90 14.33 19.24
CA LEU A 188 27.16 12.89 19.11
C LEU A 188 28.41 12.45 19.89
N CYS A 189 29.44 13.30 19.95
CA CYS A 189 30.67 13.05 20.71
C CYS A 189 30.44 12.99 22.22
N CYS A 190 29.37 13.61 22.72
CA CYS A 190 29.02 13.65 24.14
C CYS A 190 28.22 12.40 24.57
N VAL A 191 27.70 11.61 23.62
CA VAL A 191 26.89 10.43 23.92
C VAL A 191 27.81 9.22 24.13
N PRO A 192 27.69 8.51 25.27
CA PRO A 192 28.46 7.29 25.51
C PRO A 192 28.19 6.22 24.43
N LEU A 193 29.22 5.53 23.94
CA LEU A 193 29.11 4.44 22.94
C LEU A 193 28.34 3.20 23.40
N ARG A 194 27.83 3.19 24.64
CA ARG A 194 26.88 2.20 25.15
C ARG A 194 25.43 2.52 24.74
N GLU A 195 25.11 3.79 24.54
CA GLU A 195 23.77 4.30 24.16
C GLU A 195 23.61 4.36 22.63
N LEU A 196 23.86 3.25 21.94
CA LEU A 196 23.82 3.20 20.46
C LEU A 196 22.43 3.53 19.89
N SER A 197 21.36 3.24 20.64
CA SER A 197 19.98 3.64 20.30
C SER A 197 19.85 5.16 20.20
N CYS A 198 20.35 5.89 21.20
CA CYS A 198 20.34 7.36 21.22
C CYS A 198 21.12 7.94 20.04
N ILE A 199 22.32 7.43 19.75
CA ILE A 199 23.13 7.87 18.60
C ILE A 199 22.36 7.66 17.27
N VAL A 200 21.69 6.52 17.10
CA VAL A 200 20.88 6.25 15.89
C VAL A 200 19.73 7.23 15.77
N GLU A 201 18.97 7.48 16.83
CA GLU A 201 17.86 8.43 16.81
C GLU A 201 18.33 9.87 16.55
N LEU A 202 19.44 10.30 17.15
CA LEU A 202 20.03 11.62 16.90
C LEU A 202 20.42 11.80 15.43
N LEU A 203 21.01 10.77 14.80
CA LEU A 203 21.34 10.81 13.37
C LEU A 203 20.09 10.91 12.50
N ILE A 204 19.01 10.21 12.86
CA ILE A 204 17.74 10.27 12.13
C ILE A 204 17.12 11.66 12.25
N VAL A 205 17.08 12.22 13.46
CA VAL A 205 16.54 13.58 13.69
C VAL A 205 17.39 14.64 12.98
N ALA A 206 18.72 14.52 13.04
CA ALA A 206 19.61 15.44 12.32
C ALA A 206 19.39 15.36 10.79
N HIS A 207 19.17 14.16 10.25
CA HIS A 207 18.80 13.98 8.85
C HIS A 207 17.45 14.64 8.52
N ASP A 208 16.44 14.51 9.39
CA ASP A 208 15.15 15.16 9.21
C ASP A 208 15.30 16.69 9.19
N CYS A 209 16.12 17.26 10.08
CA CYS A 209 16.46 18.70 10.09
C CYS A 209 17.04 19.17 8.75
N PHE A 210 18.08 18.50 8.24
CA PHE A 210 18.71 18.88 6.97
C PHE A 210 17.83 18.59 5.75
N SER A 211 16.98 17.58 5.83
CA SER A 211 16.04 17.25 4.75
C SER A 211 14.93 18.30 4.63
N LEU A 212 14.48 18.89 5.74
CA LEU A 212 13.50 19.98 5.73
C LEU A 212 14.00 21.24 5.01
N THR A 213 15.29 21.54 5.13
CA THR A 213 15.94 22.72 4.54
C THR A 213 16.67 22.40 3.22
N CYS A 214 16.63 21.15 2.77
CA CYS A 214 17.39 20.65 1.61
C CYS A 214 18.90 20.89 1.71
N ASN A 215 19.48 20.87 2.91
CA ASN A 215 20.92 21.04 3.13
C ASN A 215 21.69 19.75 2.79
N MET A 216 22.24 19.71 1.57
CA MET A 216 22.96 18.55 1.06
C MET A 216 24.25 18.26 1.83
N GLU A 217 24.97 19.29 2.30
CA GLU A 217 26.20 19.11 3.07
C GLU A 217 25.91 18.41 4.41
N GLY A 218 24.89 18.88 5.12
CA GLY A 218 24.41 18.26 6.36
C GLY A 218 23.97 16.81 6.13
N ILE A 219 23.22 16.54 5.06
CA ILE A 219 22.80 15.18 4.69
C ILE A 219 24.01 14.26 4.46
N VAL A 220 25.01 14.72 3.69
CA VAL A 220 26.23 13.94 3.42
C VAL A 220 26.98 13.63 4.72
N ARG A 221 27.12 14.61 5.63
CA ARG A 221 27.76 14.40 6.94
C ARG A 221 27.02 13.36 7.79
N VAL A 222 25.68 13.41 7.81
CA VAL A 222 24.87 12.40 8.52
C VAL A 222 25.08 11.01 7.91
N LEU A 223 25.10 10.87 6.59
CA LEU A 223 25.29 9.58 5.92
C LEU A 223 26.70 9.01 6.14
N GLN A 224 27.72 9.86 6.17
CA GLN A 224 29.08 9.45 6.53
C GLN A 224 29.15 8.94 7.97
N ALA A 225 28.55 9.67 8.92
CA ALA A 225 28.47 9.25 10.31
C ALA A 225 27.67 7.94 10.48
N ALA A 226 26.53 7.82 9.79
CA ALA A 226 25.70 6.61 9.78
C ALA A 226 26.45 5.40 9.22
N ARG A 227 27.24 5.59 8.15
CA ARG A 227 28.08 4.54 7.56
C ARG A 227 29.18 4.10 8.53
N HIS A 228 29.88 5.05 9.14
CA HIS A 228 30.89 4.74 10.14
C HIS A 228 30.29 3.99 11.33
N LEU A 229 29.18 4.48 11.90
CA LEU A 229 28.47 3.84 13.01
C LEU A 229 28.04 2.41 12.68
N SER A 230 27.54 2.18 11.47
CA SER A 230 27.09 0.87 11.02
C SER A 230 28.22 -0.15 10.96
N HIS A 231 29.37 0.23 10.40
CA HIS A 231 30.52 -0.66 10.25
C HIS A 231 31.36 -0.81 11.52
N ALA A 232 31.57 0.29 12.28
CA ALA A 232 32.45 0.29 13.43
C ALA A 232 31.78 -0.24 14.71
N HIS A 233 30.45 -0.10 14.83
CA HIS A 233 29.75 -0.37 16.08
C HIS A 233 28.50 -1.25 15.93
N LEU A 234 27.59 -0.97 14.99
CA LEU A 234 26.31 -1.70 14.94
C LEU A 234 26.47 -3.14 14.44
N ALA A 235 27.12 -3.35 13.30
CA ALA A 235 27.29 -4.68 12.73
C ALA A 235 28.21 -5.58 13.59
N PRO A 236 29.40 -5.14 14.05
CA PRO A 236 30.28 -5.98 14.87
C PRO A 236 29.70 -6.37 16.23
N ARG A 237 28.79 -5.56 16.78
CA ARG A 237 28.07 -5.84 18.04
C ARG A 237 26.70 -6.49 17.82
N GLU A 238 26.41 -6.94 16.60
CA GLU A 238 25.17 -7.61 16.22
C GLU A 238 23.86 -6.83 16.48
N HIS A 239 23.94 -5.50 16.54
CA HIS A 239 22.77 -4.62 16.70
C HIS A 239 22.02 -4.38 15.38
N TYR A 240 21.64 -5.46 14.70
CA TYR A 240 20.97 -5.40 13.39
C TYR A 240 19.59 -4.72 13.42
N GLY A 241 18.88 -4.77 14.56
CA GLY A 241 17.63 -4.03 14.74
C GLY A 241 17.82 -2.51 14.65
N LEU A 242 18.88 -1.99 15.28
CA LEU A 242 19.27 -0.58 15.20
C LEU A 242 19.75 -0.20 13.80
N LEU A 243 20.42 -1.12 13.10
CA LEU A 243 20.82 -0.92 11.70
C LEU A 243 19.60 -0.75 10.77
N VAL A 244 18.57 -1.59 10.95
CA VAL A 244 17.30 -1.45 10.22
C VAL A 244 16.57 -0.16 10.63
N ARG A 245 16.60 0.23 11.91
CA ARG A 245 16.01 1.50 12.38
C ARG A 245 16.70 2.71 11.74
N LEU A 246 18.03 2.72 11.68
CA LEU A 246 18.83 3.77 11.04
C LEU A 246 18.49 3.88 9.55
N LEU A 247 18.49 2.77 8.82
CA LEU A 247 18.15 2.73 7.40
C LEU A 247 16.72 3.22 7.12
N THR A 248 15.74 2.70 7.86
CA THR A 248 14.32 3.07 7.67
C THR A 248 14.01 4.48 8.17
N GLY A 249 14.75 4.98 9.17
CA GLY A 249 14.63 6.35 9.66
C GLY A 249 15.15 7.38 8.67
N ILE A 250 16.34 7.16 8.10
CA ILE A 250 16.94 8.04 7.10
C ILE A 250 16.21 7.93 5.75
N GLY A 251 15.81 6.72 5.35
CA GLY A 251 15.00 6.48 4.13
C GLY A 251 15.73 6.71 2.81
N ARG A 252 17.04 7.03 2.82
CA ARG A 252 17.89 7.20 1.62
C ARG A 252 18.50 5.87 1.19
N TYR A 253 17.65 4.92 0.82
CA TYR A 253 18.03 3.52 0.57
C TYR A 253 19.11 3.34 -0.50
N ASN A 254 19.16 4.20 -1.53
CA ASN A 254 20.17 4.12 -2.60
C ASN A 254 21.58 4.47 -2.10
N GLU A 255 21.68 5.42 -1.17
CA GLU A 255 22.95 5.90 -0.60
C GLU A 255 23.42 4.99 0.55
N MET A 256 22.48 4.26 1.16
CA MET A 256 22.71 3.34 2.27
C MET A 256 22.70 1.86 1.88
N THR A 257 23.01 1.54 0.62
CA THR A 257 23.08 0.15 0.12
C THR A 257 24.05 -0.73 0.91
N TYR A 258 25.09 -0.15 1.51
CA TYR A 258 26.01 -0.85 2.42
C TYR A 258 25.31 -1.53 3.60
N VAL A 259 24.15 -1.02 4.03
CA VAL A 259 23.33 -1.67 5.07
C VAL A 259 22.74 -2.98 4.55
N PHE A 260 22.30 -3.02 3.29
CA PHE A 260 21.84 -4.25 2.66
C PHE A 260 22.98 -5.27 2.57
N ASP A 261 24.19 -4.83 2.20
CA ASP A 261 25.38 -5.68 2.17
C ASP A 261 25.67 -6.27 3.56
N LEU A 262 25.69 -5.44 4.61
CA LEU A 262 25.92 -5.86 5.99
C LEU A 262 24.89 -6.89 6.46
N LEU A 263 23.60 -6.65 6.20
CA LEU A 263 22.54 -7.59 6.58
C LEU A 263 22.58 -8.88 5.76
N HIS A 264 22.97 -8.80 4.49
CA HIS A 264 23.13 -9.95 3.63
C HIS A 264 24.29 -10.84 4.08
N GLN A 265 25.47 -10.26 4.30
CA GLN A 265 26.69 -10.96 4.72
C GLN A 265 26.53 -11.66 6.07
N ASN A 266 25.72 -11.10 6.96
CA ASN A 266 25.46 -11.67 8.29
C ASN A 266 24.19 -12.55 8.36
N HIS A 267 23.60 -12.93 7.22
CA HIS A 267 22.37 -13.75 7.15
C HIS A 267 21.13 -13.15 7.86
N ARG A 268 21.07 -11.82 8.01
CA ARG A 268 19.96 -11.09 8.69
C ARG A 268 19.09 -10.29 7.71
N PHE A 269 19.14 -10.59 6.43
CA PHE A 269 18.40 -9.87 5.37
C PHE A 269 16.88 -9.82 5.62
N GLU A 270 16.31 -10.89 6.19
CA GLU A 270 14.89 -10.98 6.54
C GLU A 270 14.40 -9.87 7.50
N MET A 271 15.29 -9.26 8.27
CA MET A 271 14.96 -8.18 9.21
C MET A 271 14.40 -6.94 8.48
N LEU A 272 14.75 -6.75 7.20
CA LEU A 272 14.21 -5.69 6.34
C LEU A 272 12.73 -5.95 5.96
N LEU A 273 12.30 -7.21 6.03
CA LEU A 273 10.99 -7.67 5.60
C LEU A 273 10.00 -7.83 6.76
N ARG A 274 10.50 -7.98 7.99
CA ARG A 274 9.68 -8.19 9.20
C ARG A 274 8.90 -6.95 9.66
N LYS A 275 9.32 -5.73 9.31
CA LYS A 275 8.76 -4.48 9.86
C LYS A 275 7.50 -3.96 9.13
N LYS A 276 6.83 -4.80 8.34
CA LYS A 276 5.71 -4.37 7.51
C LYS A 276 4.36 -4.65 8.16
N MET A 277 3.98 -3.83 9.14
CA MET A 277 2.56 -3.66 9.50
C MET A 277 2.12 -2.20 9.76
N ASP A 278 2.99 -1.26 10.15
CA ASP A 278 2.53 0.10 10.53
C ASP A 278 3.30 1.29 9.91
N THR A 279 4.15 1.08 8.90
CA THR A 279 4.89 2.20 8.28
C THR A 279 4.10 2.84 7.14
N ASP A 280 4.04 4.18 7.11
CA ASP A 280 3.39 5.00 6.08
C ASP A 280 3.53 4.40 4.68
N ARG A 281 2.40 4.28 3.97
CA ARG A 281 2.30 3.63 2.65
C ARG A 281 3.38 4.09 1.66
N GLY A 282 3.86 5.34 1.77
CA GLY A 282 4.93 5.91 0.95
C GLY A 282 6.36 5.41 1.25
N GLN A 283 6.71 5.09 2.50
CA GLN A 283 8.06 4.55 2.81
C GLN A 283 8.19 3.08 2.41
N SER A 284 7.07 2.35 2.44
CA SER A 284 7.03 0.95 2.03
C SER A 284 7.28 0.77 0.52
N SER A 285 6.94 1.75 -0.33
CA SER A 285 7.13 1.69 -1.78
C SER A 285 8.56 2.06 -2.21
N SER A 286 9.20 3.02 -1.54
CA SER A 286 10.59 3.38 -1.80
C SER A 286 11.56 2.27 -1.36
N LEU A 287 11.32 1.66 -0.18
CA LEU A 287 12.11 0.50 0.27
C LEU A 287 11.96 -0.69 -0.68
N LYS A 288 10.73 -0.98 -1.14
CA LYS A 288 10.45 -2.03 -2.13
C LYS A 288 11.31 -1.84 -3.38
N THR A 289 11.30 -0.64 -3.94
CA THR A 289 12.01 -0.34 -5.19
C THR A 289 13.52 -0.49 -5.01
N ALA A 290 14.07 0.07 -3.92
CA ALA A 290 15.48 -0.03 -3.62
C ALA A 290 15.95 -1.48 -3.38
N LEU A 291 15.14 -2.31 -2.71
CA LEU A 291 15.44 -3.74 -2.49
C LEU A 291 15.47 -4.51 -3.81
N LEU A 292 14.50 -4.29 -4.70
CA LEU A 292 14.48 -4.94 -6.00
C LEU A 292 15.67 -4.53 -6.86
N ASP A 293 16.00 -3.24 -6.87
CA ASP A 293 17.14 -2.74 -7.64
C ASP A 293 18.47 -3.23 -7.06
N TYR A 294 18.57 -3.41 -5.74
CA TYR A 294 19.73 -4.02 -5.10
C TYR A 294 19.85 -5.51 -5.46
N LEU A 295 18.77 -6.27 -5.36
CA LEU A 295 18.77 -7.70 -5.69
C LEU A 295 19.14 -7.95 -7.15
N LYS A 296 18.60 -7.16 -8.08
CA LYS A 296 18.93 -7.26 -9.51
C LYS A 296 20.40 -6.97 -9.80
N ARG A 297 21.01 -6.00 -9.10
CA ARG A 297 22.38 -5.57 -9.36
C ARG A 297 23.42 -6.44 -8.65
N CYS A 298 23.20 -6.74 -7.38
CA CYS A 298 24.19 -7.36 -6.52
C CYS A 298 23.96 -8.86 -6.31
N LEU A 299 22.72 -9.35 -6.48
CA LEU A 299 22.34 -10.73 -6.14
C LEU A 299 21.46 -11.40 -7.24
N PRO A 300 21.80 -11.31 -8.54
CA PRO A 300 20.92 -11.75 -9.62
C PRO A 300 20.60 -13.25 -9.61
N ALA A 301 21.48 -14.07 -9.03
CA ALA A 301 21.30 -15.53 -8.95
C ALA A 301 20.56 -15.99 -7.68
N ASP A 302 20.34 -15.10 -6.70
CA ASP A 302 19.71 -15.45 -5.42
C ASP A 302 18.18 -15.44 -5.56
N SER A 303 17.63 -16.52 -6.10
CA SER A 303 16.18 -16.67 -6.30
C SER A 303 15.40 -16.70 -4.98
N GLU A 304 16.02 -17.14 -3.89
CA GLU A 304 15.40 -17.21 -2.57
C GLU A 304 15.08 -15.79 -2.05
N LYS A 305 16.07 -14.89 -2.03
CA LYS A 305 15.85 -13.51 -1.56
C LYS A 305 14.92 -12.72 -2.49
N HIS A 306 14.97 -12.98 -3.80
CA HIS A 306 14.00 -12.44 -4.74
C HIS A 306 12.57 -12.87 -4.40
N ASN A 307 12.35 -14.15 -4.11
CA ASN A 307 11.05 -14.67 -3.70
C ASN A 307 10.60 -14.08 -2.36
N MET A 308 11.50 -13.98 -1.37
CA MET A 308 11.18 -13.38 -0.07
C MET A 308 10.70 -11.93 -0.19
N VAL A 309 11.40 -11.10 -0.99
CA VAL A 309 10.99 -9.71 -1.26
C VAL A 309 9.66 -9.70 -2.01
N ALA A 310 9.51 -10.53 -3.04
CA ALA A 310 8.27 -10.59 -3.81
C ALA A 310 7.06 -10.95 -2.93
N LEU A 311 7.22 -11.92 -2.02
CA LEU A 311 6.20 -12.32 -1.04
C LEU A 311 5.90 -11.19 -0.04
N CYS A 312 6.93 -10.58 0.56
CA CYS A 312 6.78 -9.49 1.54
C CYS A 312 6.07 -8.25 0.94
N PHE A 313 6.26 -7.98 -0.34
CA PHE A 313 5.61 -6.87 -1.04
C PHE A 313 4.36 -7.27 -1.82
N SER A 314 3.85 -8.49 -1.64
CA SER A 314 2.66 -9.02 -2.34
C SER A 314 2.75 -8.81 -3.85
N MET A 315 3.94 -9.00 -4.42
CA MET A 315 4.30 -8.83 -5.82
C MET A 315 3.77 -10.02 -6.63
N ARG A 316 2.44 -10.05 -6.81
CA ARG A 316 1.72 -11.18 -7.41
C ARG A 316 2.20 -11.54 -8.82
N ARG A 317 2.62 -10.53 -9.61
CA ARG A 317 3.14 -10.75 -10.96
C ARG A 317 4.47 -11.49 -10.93
N GLU A 318 5.40 -11.01 -10.12
CA GLU A 318 6.77 -11.54 -10.01
C GLU A 318 6.77 -12.94 -9.38
N ILE A 319 5.89 -13.18 -8.39
CA ILE A 319 5.63 -14.52 -7.84
C ILE A 319 5.11 -15.46 -8.95
N GLY A 320 4.17 -14.99 -9.78
CA GLY A 320 3.62 -15.76 -10.89
C GLY A 320 4.66 -16.10 -11.97
N GLU A 321 5.48 -15.13 -12.37
CA GLU A 321 6.56 -15.32 -13.35
C GLU A 321 7.61 -16.33 -12.83
N ASN A 322 7.98 -16.28 -11.55
CA ASN A 322 8.92 -17.23 -10.95
C ASN A 322 8.35 -18.66 -10.91
N HIS A 323 7.08 -18.84 -10.53
CA HIS A 323 6.44 -20.15 -10.56
C HIS A 323 6.27 -20.69 -11.98
N GLU A 324 5.95 -19.84 -12.96
CA GLU A 324 5.87 -20.23 -14.36
C GLU A 324 7.22 -20.71 -14.89
N MET A 325 8.30 -19.98 -14.57
CA MET A 325 9.66 -20.36 -14.98
C MET A 325 10.07 -21.70 -14.36
N ALA A 326 9.75 -21.92 -13.07
CA ALA A 326 9.97 -23.20 -12.40
C ALA A 326 9.19 -24.34 -13.06
N ALA A 327 7.89 -24.12 -13.34
CA ALA A 327 7.04 -25.10 -14.01
C ALA A 327 7.53 -25.43 -15.44
N ARG A 328 7.94 -24.43 -16.21
CA ARG A 328 8.52 -24.63 -17.55
C ARG A 328 9.82 -25.43 -17.50
N THR A 329 10.64 -25.22 -16.48
CA THR A 329 11.88 -25.99 -16.28
C THR A 329 11.56 -27.45 -15.99
N GLN A 330 10.58 -27.70 -15.12
CA GLN A 330 10.10 -29.06 -14.83
C GLN A 330 9.52 -29.75 -16.08
N LEU A 331 8.75 -29.02 -16.90
CA LEU A 331 8.21 -29.55 -18.16
C LEU A 331 9.32 -29.96 -19.15
N LYS A 332 10.38 -29.15 -19.28
CA LYS A 332 11.54 -29.50 -20.11
C LYS A 332 12.29 -30.74 -19.61
N ILE A 333 12.36 -30.92 -18.29
CA ILE A 333 12.97 -32.13 -17.69
C ILE A 333 12.12 -33.36 -18.04
N ILE A 334 10.80 -33.25 -17.97
CA ILE A 334 9.86 -34.32 -18.34
C ILE A 334 9.94 -34.65 -19.86
N GLU A 335 10.06 -33.63 -20.72
CA GLU A 335 10.28 -33.81 -22.17
C GLU A 335 11.55 -34.62 -22.48
N SER A 336 12.58 -34.50 -21.65
CA SER A 336 13.88 -35.17 -21.87
C SER A 336 13.93 -36.63 -21.37
N GLN A 337 12.89 -37.11 -20.68
CA GLN A 337 12.83 -38.46 -20.13
C GLN A 337 11.86 -39.34 -20.93
N ALA A 338 12.23 -40.60 -21.19
CA ALA A 338 11.27 -41.59 -21.67
C ALA A 338 10.15 -41.72 -20.63
N TRP A 339 8.89 -41.70 -21.07
CA TRP A 339 7.71 -41.63 -20.21
C TRP A 339 7.69 -42.75 -19.16
N VAL A 340 8.16 -42.45 -17.96
CA VAL A 340 8.05 -43.31 -16.77
C VAL A 340 7.33 -42.48 -15.72
N VAL A 341 6.13 -42.93 -15.35
CA VAL A 341 5.24 -42.25 -14.41
C VAL A 341 5.86 -42.30 -13.00
N THR A 342 6.43 -41.19 -12.53
CA THR A 342 6.83 -41.03 -11.13
C THR A 342 5.76 -40.28 -10.32
N PRO A 343 5.55 -40.64 -9.03
CA PRO A 343 4.43 -40.17 -8.21
C PRO A 343 4.51 -38.70 -7.74
N GLU A 344 5.53 -37.93 -8.15
CA GLU A 344 5.79 -36.57 -7.65
C GLU A 344 5.02 -35.45 -8.36
N LEU A 345 4.31 -35.76 -9.46
CA LEU A 345 3.55 -34.78 -10.26
C LEU A 345 2.25 -34.24 -9.60
N LYS A 346 2.01 -34.50 -8.31
CA LYS A 346 0.70 -34.27 -7.67
C LYS A 346 0.49 -32.90 -7.00
N LYS A 347 1.47 -32.00 -6.91
CA LYS A 347 1.27 -30.72 -6.21
C LYS A 347 2.00 -29.54 -6.84
N SER A 348 1.28 -28.72 -7.60
CA SER A 348 1.50 -27.27 -7.71
C SER A 348 0.61 -26.68 -8.81
N PHE A 349 -0.57 -26.16 -8.50
CA PHE A 349 -1.20 -25.04 -9.25
C PHE A 349 -2.39 -24.50 -8.44
N SER A 350 -2.15 -23.46 -7.64
CA SER A 350 -3.21 -22.59 -7.10
C SER A 350 -2.60 -21.28 -6.57
N LYS A 351 -2.69 -20.21 -7.38
CA LYS A 351 -3.10 -18.84 -6.99
C LYS A 351 -2.92 -17.84 -8.15
N ASP A 352 -3.93 -17.00 -8.32
CA ASP A 352 -4.16 -16.02 -9.40
C ASP A 352 -3.09 -14.94 -9.61
N SER A 353 -2.73 -14.61 -10.87
CA SER A 353 -3.32 -13.48 -11.61
C SER A 353 -2.65 -13.15 -12.97
N CYS A 354 -3.35 -13.42 -14.08
CA CYS A 354 -3.40 -12.60 -15.30
C CYS A 354 -4.50 -13.23 -16.15
N VAL A 355 -5.62 -12.56 -16.46
CA VAL A 355 -6.83 -13.21 -17.00
C VAL A 355 -6.57 -14.12 -18.22
N ARG A 356 -5.62 -13.75 -19.09
CA ARG A 356 -5.21 -14.57 -20.23
C ARG A 356 -4.36 -15.78 -19.83
N GLN A 357 -3.44 -15.61 -18.88
CA GLN A 357 -2.61 -16.68 -18.32
C GLN A 357 -3.42 -17.61 -17.41
N ALA A 358 -4.36 -17.08 -16.62
CA ALA A 358 -5.30 -17.83 -15.79
C ALA A 358 -6.20 -18.70 -16.66
N THR A 359 -6.69 -18.19 -17.78
CA THR A 359 -7.47 -18.99 -18.74
C THR A 359 -6.63 -20.15 -19.29
N ARG A 360 -5.36 -19.89 -19.64
CA ARG A 360 -4.43 -20.95 -20.08
C ARG A 360 -4.16 -21.97 -18.96
N CYS A 361 -3.88 -21.52 -17.73
CA CYS A 361 -3.65 -22.38 -16.58
C CYS A 361 -4.87 -23.24 -16.22
N VAL A 362 -6.09 -22.67 -16.30
CA VAL A 362 -7.34 -23.42 -16.08
C VAL A 362 -7.52 -24.48 -17.15
N ARG A 363 -7.24 -24.16 -18.42
CA ARG A 363 -7.32 -25.13 -19.52
C ARG A 363 -6.29 -26.26 -19.36
N THR A 364 -5.05 -25.92 -19.01
CA THR A 364 -4.02 -26.94 -18.73
C THR A 364 -4.34 -27.75 -17.47
N ALA A 365 -4.91 -27.14 -16.43
CA ALA A 365 -5.33 -27.86 -15.23
C ALA A 365 -6.47 -28.84 -15.52
N LYS A 366 -7.45 -28.44 -16.35
CA LYS A 366 -8.49 -29.35 -16.86
C LYS A 366 -7.90 -30.51 -17.66
N LEU A 367 -6.91 -30.24 -18.52
CA LEU A 367 -6.21 -31.27 -19.29
C LEU A 367 -5.46 -32.26 -18.37
N VAL A 368 -4.73 -31.76 -17.38
CA VAL A 368 -4.02 -32.60 -16.40
C VAL A 368 -5.02 -33.40 -15.56
N ALA A 369 -6.14 -32.81 -15.16
CA ALA A 369 -7.20 -33.52 -14.45
C ALA A 369 -7.77 -34.66 -15.29
N LEU A 370 -7.95 -34.44 -16.60
CA LEU A 370 -8.40 -35.48 -17.53
C LEU A 370 -7.35 -36.59 -17.70
N GLN A 371 -6.06 -36.25 -17.81
CA GLN A 371 -4.97 -37.22 -17.83
C GLN A 371 -4.95 -38.09 -16.56
N LEU A 372 -5.11 -37.46 -15.38
CA LEU A 372 -5.17 -38.17 -14.11
C LEU A 372 -6.41 -39.07 -14.01
N HIS A 373 -7.51 -38.73 -14.66
CA HIS A 373 -8.69 -39.60 -14.72
C HIS A 373 -8.41 -40.90 -15.48
N PHE A 374 -7.76 -40.81 -16.65
CA PHE A 374 -7.40 -41.98 -17.44
C PHE A 374 -6.33 -42.85 -16.77
N LEU A 375 -5.33 -42.23 -16.14
CA LEU A 375 -4.31 -42.97 -15.37
C LEU A 375 -4.90 -43.72 -14.18
N LYS A 376 -5.97 -43.20 -13.55
CA LYS A 376 -6.69 -43.92 -12.47
C LYS A 376 -7.51 -45.11 -12.96
N GLN A 377 -7.77 -45.18 -14.27
CA GLN A 377 -8.51 -46.25 -14.92
C GLN A 377 -7.58 -47.22 -15.67
N ASP A 378 -6.28 -47.21 -15.33
CA ASP A 378 -5.24 -48.03 -15.97
C ASP A 378 -5.16 -47.87 -17.50
N SER A 379 -5.47 -46.67 -18.01
CA SER A 379 -5.36 -46.36 -19.44
C SER A 379 -4.02 -45.71 -19.76
N ASP A 380 -3.36 -46.21 -20.81
CA ASP A 380 -2.10 -45.69 -21.35
C ASP A 380 -2.28 -44.45 -22.26
N LEU A 381 -3.49 -43.86 -22.31
CA LEU A 381 -3.78 -42.73 -23.18
C LEU A 381 -3.05 -41.46 -22.71
N GLN A 382 -2.11 -40.98 -23.52
CA GLN A 382 -1.42 -39.71 -23.29
C GLN A 382 -2.21 -38.54 -23.89
N LEU A 383 -2.48 -37.53 -23.07
CA LEU A 383 -3.19 -36.29 -23.40
C LEU A 383 -2.37 -35.04 -23.07
N VAL A 384 -1.37 -35.16 -22.19
CA VAL A 384 -0.46 -34.07 -21.82
C VAL A 384 0.79 -34.12 -22.68
N ASN A 385 1.21 -32.95 -23.14
CA ASN A 385 2.37 -32.73 -23.99
C ASN A 385 2.32 -33.38 -25.39
N LEU A 386 1.12 -33.47 -25.97
CA LEU A 386 0.92 -33.96 -27.33
C LEU A 386 1.46 -32.97 -28.37
N GLN A 387 2.11 -33.50 -29.40
CA GLN A 387 2.49 -32.72 -30.57
C GLN A 387 1.29 -32.54 -31.53
N PRO A 388 1.26 -31.49 -32.37
CA PRO A 388 0.19 -31.27 -33.34
C PRO A 388 -0.25 -32.49 -34.18
N PRO A 389 0.65 -33.36 -34.69
CA PRO A 389 0.25 -34.56 -35.45
C PRO A 389 -0.44 -35.64 -34.60
N GLU A 390 -0.18 -35.68 -33.29
CA GLU A 390 -0.69 -36.70 -32.37
C GLU A 390 -2.11 -36.37 -31.84
N LEU A 391 -2.52 -35.11 -31.99
CA LEU A 391 -3.81 -34.62 -31.47
C LEU A 391 -5.01 -35.33 -32.10
N LEU A 392 -4.98 -35.60 -33.41
CA LEU A 392 -6.08 -36.27 -34.10
C LEU A 392 -6.25 -37.72 -33.63
N SER A 393 -5.13 -38.45 -33.49
CA SER A 393 -5.14 -39.82 -32.97
C SER A 393 -5.59 -39.89 -31.52
N ALA A 394 -5.17 -38.94 -30.67
CA ALA A 394 -5.59 -38.91 -29.28
C ALA A 394 -7.09 -38.58 -29.13
N VAL A 395 -7.56 -37.59 -29.88
CA VAL A 395 -8.96 -37.12 -29.84
C VAL A 395 -9.95 -38.17 -30.36
N THR A 396 -9.58 -38.94 -31.37
CA THR A 396 -10.44 -39.98 -31.95
C THR A 396 -10.63 -41.18 -31.03
N VAL A 397 -9.72 -41.41 -30.07
CA VAL A 397 -9.84 -42.47 -29.07
C VAL A 397 -10.76 -42.07 -27.92
N LEU A 398 -10.88 -40.77 -27.61
CA LEU A 398 -11.64 -40.30 -26.44
C LEU A 398 -13.11 -40.76 -26.44
N PRO A 399 -13.63 -41.23 -25.29
CA PRO A 399 -15.00 -41.77 -25.18
C PRO A 399 -16.10 -40.70 -25.10
N SER A 400 -15.79 -39.44 -24.77
CA SER A 400 -16.83 -38.41 -24.60
C SER A 400 -16.49 -37.08 -25.28
N CYS A 401 -17.51 -36.41 -25.83
CA CYS A 401 -17.35 -35.15 -26.57
C CYS A 401 -16.72 -34.02 -25.74
N TYR A 402 -17.06 -33.91 -24.44
CA TYR A 402 -16.51 -32.87 -23.58
C TYR A 402 -14.99 -33.03 -23.36
N GLN A 403 -14.48 -34.27 -23.40
CA GLN A 403 -13.05 -34.55 -23.23
C GLN A 403 -12.27 -34.03 -24.44
N VAL A 404 -12.81 -34.21 -25.65
CA VAL A 404 -12.27 -33.63 -26.89
C VAL A 404 -12.19 -32.10 -26.79
N LEU A 405 -13.22 -31.46 -26.23
CA LEU A 405 -13.24 -30.01 -26.03
C LEU A 405 -12.19 -29.54 -25.01
N VAL A 406 -11.97 -30.30 -23.93
CA VAL A 406 -10.90 -29.99 -22.95
C VAL A 406 -9.53 -30.01 -23.61
N VAL A 407 -9.25 -31.02 -24.46
CA VAL A 407 -8.00 -31.09 -25.23
C VAL A 407 -7.91 -29.94 -26.23
N ALA A 408 -8.97 -29.68 -26.99
CA ALA A 408 -9.04 -28.59 -27.96
C ALA A 408 -8.75 -27.21 -27.31
N GLU A 409 -9.36 -26.93 -26.16
CA GLU A 409 -9.14 -25.68 -25.43
C GLU A 409 -7.71 -25.54 -24.92
N ALA A 410 -7.11 -26.62 -24.40
CA ALA A 410 -5.78 -26.60 -23.82
C ALA A 410 -4.67 -26.39 -24.86
N TYR A 411 -4.80 -26.99 -26.04
CA TYR A 411 -3.82 -26.86 -27.14
C TYR A 411 -4.15 -25.74 -28.13
N GLY A 412 -5.34 -25.11 -28.02
CA GLY A 412 -5.83 -24.17 -29.05
C GLY A 412 -6.10 -24.85 -30.39
N TYR A 413 -6.42 -26.15 -30.36
CA TYR A 413 -6.67 -27.00 -31.53
C TYR A 413 -8.14 -26.93 -31.94
N SER A 414 -8.42 -26.86 -33.24
CA SER A 414 -9.78 -26.95 -33.79
C SER A 414 -10.07 -28.39 -34.24
N PRO A 415 -10.92 -29.16 -33.53
CA PRO A 415 -11.16 -30.55 -33.89
C PRO A 415 -11.89 -30.69 -35.22
N ASP A 416 -11.47 -31.64 -36.05
CA ASP A 416 -12.21 -32.09 -37.23
C ASP A 416 -13.39 -32.96 -36.79
N TRP A 417 -14.48 -32.30 -36.39
CA TRP A 417 -15.71 -32.96 -35.97
C TRP A 417 -16.34 -33.85 -37.05
N PRO A 418 -16.34 -33.49 -38.35
CA PRO A 418 -16.73 -34.43 -39.40
C PRO A 418 -15.96 -35.75 -39.34
N HIS A 419 -14.63 -35.72 -39.17
CA HIS A 419 -13.82 -36.93 -39.04
C HIS A 419 -14.16 -37.75 -37.78
N ILE A 420 -14.26 -37.07 -36.63
CA ILE A 420 -14.50 -37.73 -35.34
C ILE A 420 -15.88 -38.39 -35.34
N LEU A 421 -16.91 -37.70 -35.84
CA LEU A 421 -18.28 -38.24 -35.92
C LEU A 421 -18.37 -39.37 -36.96
N PHE A 422 -17.65 -39.27 -38.07
CA PHE A 422 -17.55 -40.36 -39.03
C PHE A 422 -16.98 -41.63 -38.36
N GLN A 423 -15.88 -41.50 -37.62
CA GLN A 423 -15.25 -42.63 -36.94
C GLN A 423 -16.12 -43.17 -35.78
N LYS A 424 -16.65 -42.30 -34.91
CA LYS A 424 -17.41 -42.71 -33.72
C LYS A 424 -18.83 -43.18 -34.03
N VAL A 425 -19.54 -42.49 -34.92
CA VAL A 425 -20.97 -42.72 -35.14
C VAL A 425 -21.22 -43.63 -36.33
N ILE A 426 -20.51 -43.44 -37.44
CA ILE A 426 -20.74 -44.24 -38.66
C ILE A 426 -19.99 -45.57 -38.58
N LEU A 427 -18.68 -45.54 -38.26
CA LEU A 427 -17.88 -46.75 -38.18
C LEU A 427 -18.12 -47.55 -36.89
N SER A 428 -18.08 -46.93 -35.70
CA SER A 428 -18.32 -47.66 -34.44
C SER A 428 -19.77 -47.70 -33.96
N GLY A 429 -20.70 -46.99 -34.60
CA GLY A 429 -22.12 -47.06 -34.24
C GLY A 429 -22.50 -46.40 -32.90
N ASP A 430 -21.65 -45.52 -32.37
CA ASP A 430 -21.87 -44.88 -31.07
C ASP A 430 -22.82 -43.67 -31.19
N PHE A 431 -24.12 -43.94 -31.13
CA PHE A 431 -25.15 -42.89 -31.13
C PHE A 431 -25.29 -42.19 -29.78
N VAL A 432 -24.79 -42.77 -28.69
CA VAL A 432 -24.74 -42.09 -27.38
C VAL A 432 -23.79 -40.91 -27.46
N TYR A 433 -22.64 -41.09 -28.11
CA TYR A 433 -21.71 -40.01 -28.42
C TYR A 433 -22.32 -38.91 -29.28
N LEU A 434 -23.17 -39.26 -30.26
CA LEU A 434 -23.89 -38.29 -31.08
C LEU A 434 -24.89 -37.47 -30.25
N ASP A 435 -25.61 -38.11 -29.34
CA ASP A 435 -26.58 -37.42 -28.47
C ASP A 435 -25.88 -36.49 -27.47
N ASP A 436 -24.71 -36.88 -26.96
CA ASP A 436 -23.85 -36.00 -26.16
C ASP A 436 -23.33 -34.81 -26.99
N PHE A 437 -22.97 -35.05 -28.26
CA PHE A 437 -22.55 -33.98 -29.17
C PHE A 437 -23.68 -32.94 -29.40
N LYS A 438 -24.92 -33.39 -29.62
CA LYS A 438 -26.08 -32.51 -29.83
C LYS A 438 -26.32 -31.55 -28.66
N ARG A 439 -26.06 -31.99 -27.43
CA ARG A 439 -26.21 -31.16 -26.22
C ARG A 439 -25.17 -30.04 -26.17
N LEU A 440 -24.01 -30.26 -26.78
CA LEU A 440 -22.90 -29.31 -26.79
C LEU A 440 -22.96 -28.37 -27.98
N ARG A 441 -23.34 -28.86 -29.18
CA ARG A 441 -23.38 -28.07 -30.41
C ARG A 441 -24.51 -28.50 -31.37
N PRO A 442 -25.08 -27.56 -32.15
CA PRO A 442 -26.11 -27.87 -33.13
C PRO A 442 -25.57 -28.67 -34.32
N LEU A 443 -26.38 -29.59 -34.84
CA LEU A 443 -26.07 -30.35 -36.05
C LEU A 443 -26.44 -29.53 -37.29
N THR A 444 -25.46 -28.85 -37.89
CA THR A 444 -25.68 -28.04 -39.10
C THR A 444 -25.72 -28.92 -40.36
N SER A 445 -26.43 -28.46 -41.39
CA SER A 445 -26.47 -29.14 -42.70
C SER A 445 -25.08 -29.31 -43.31
N ALA A 446 -24.20 -28.32 -43.16
CA ALA A 446 -22.80 -28.39 -43.60
C ALA A 446 -22.00 -29.52 -42.91
N LEU A 447 -22.22 -29.73 -41.60
CA LEU A 447 -21.57 -30.83 -40.87
C LEU A 447 -21.98 -32.19 -41.45
N PHE A 448 -23.26 -32.38 -41.77
CA PHE A 448 -23.71 -33.60 -42.45
C PHE A 448 -23.07 -33.72 -43.84
N GLU A 449 -23.07 -32.67 -44.65
CA GLU A 449 -22.43 -32.72 -45.98
C GLU A 449 -20.94 -33.12 -45.88
N ASP A 450 -20.20 -32.59 -44.92
CA ASP A 450 -18.78 -32.92 -44.74
C ASP A 450 -18.54 -34.33 -44.16
N ILE A 451 -19.42 -34.83 -43.30
CA ILE A 451 -19.39 -36.23 -42.85
C ILE A 451 -19.67 -37.17 -44.03
N PHE A 452 -20.68 -36.85 -44.85
CA PHE A 452 -21.11 -37.69 -45.96
C PHE A 452 -20.17 -37.65 -47.17
N LYS A 453 -19.43 -36.56 -47.41
CA LYS A 453 -18.30 -36.55 -48.35
C LYS A 453 -17.20 -37.56 -47.98
N LYS A 454 -17.01 -37.84 -46.69
CA LYS A 454 -16.04 -38.86 -46.21
C LYS A 454 -16.57 -40.29 -46.39
N LEU A 455 -17.87 -40.46 -46.65
CA LEU A 455 -18.53 -41.75 -46.91
C LEU A 455 -18.19 -42.29 -48.32
N ASP A 456 -17.96 -41.41 -49.29
CA ASP A 456 -17.74 -41.74 -50.71
C ASP A 456 -16.44 -42.56 -50.96
N GLY A 457 -15.59 -42.74 -49.95
CA GLY A 457 -14.30 -43.43 -50.04
C GLY A 457 -14.08 -44.62 -49.09
N ALA A 458 -15.09 -45.06 -48.31
CA ALA A 458 -14.90 -46.09 -47.25
C ALA A 458 -16.01 -47.18 -47.24
N PRO A 459 -15.73 -48.41 -46.76
CA PRO A 459 -16.76 -49.43 -46.56
C PRO A 459 -17.65 -49.03 -45.38
N CYS A 460 -18.84 -48.53 -45.67
CA CYS A 460 -19.67 -47.86 -44.67
C CYS A 460 -20.85 -48.72 -44.19
N SER A 461 -21.18 -48.58 -42.90
CA SER A 461 -22.41 -49.12 -42.34
C SER A 461 -23.60 -48.27 -42.79
N VAL A 462 -24.24 -48.69 -43.89
CA VAL A 462 -25.50 -48.15 -44.43
C VAL A 462 -26.58 -47.94 -43.33
N PRO A 463 -26.79 -48.84 -42.34
CA PRO A 463 -27.79 -48.59 -41.30
C PRO A 463 -27.40 -47.45 -40.35
N ASN A 464 -26.12 -47.26 -40.03
CA ASN A 464 -25.67 -46.16 -39.18
C ASN A 464 -25.78 -44.81 -39.91
N ALA A 465 -25.39 -44.76 -41.18
CA ALA A 465 -25.54 -43.57 -42.01
C ALA A 465 -27.02 -43.16 -42.16
N ARG A 466 -27.90 -44.14 -42.35
CA ARG A 466 -29.36 -43.92 -42.36
C ARG A 466 -29.87 -43.36 -41.05
N ARG A 467 -29.45 -43.94 -39.91
CA ARG A 467 -29.85 -43.46 -38.59
C ARG A 467 -29.33 -42.06 -38.31
N LEU A 468 -28.11 -41.73 -38.72
CA LEU A 468 -27.55 -40.39 -38.61
C LEU A 468 -28.38 -39.36 -39.41
N LEU A 469 -28.76 -39.67 -40.67
CA LEU A 469 -29.61 -38.80 -41.50
C LEU A 469 -30.98 -38.51 -40.89
N SER A 470 -31.51 -39.43 -40.06
CA SER A 470 -32.77 -39.19 -39.36
C SER A 470 -32.72 -38.01 -38.39
N HIS A 471 -31.52 -37.65 -37.92
CA HIS A 471 -31.26 -36.51 -37.05
C HIS A 471 -30.97 -35.20 -37.80
N CYS A 472 -31.02 -35.19 -39.14
CA CYS A 472 -30.91 -33.96 -39.92
C CYS A 472 -32.28 -33.27 -40.01
N GLU A 473 -32.40 -32.10 -39.38
CA GLU A 473 -33.64 -31.30 -39.37
C GLU A 473 -33.90 -30.62 -40.72
N HIS A 474 -32.84 -30.27 -41.46
CA HIS A 474 -32.97 -29.58 -42.74
C HIS A 474 -33.43 -30.56 -43.84
N VAL A 475 -34.72 -30.47 -44.19
CA VAL A 475 -35.43 -31.39 -45.09
C VAL A 475 -34.76 -31.51 -46.46
N PHE A 476 -34.34 -30.38 -47.06
CA PHE A 476 -33.69 -30.39 -48.38
C PHE A 476 -32.30 -31.05 -48.36
N SER A 477 -31.50 -30.75 -47.33
CA SER A 477 -30.16 -31.36 -47.18
C SER A 477 -30.28 -32.86 -46.88
N ARG A 478 -31.27 -33.26 -46.06
CA ARG A 478 -31.58 -34.66 -45.79
C ARG A 478 -31.99 -35.41 -47.06
N TYR A 479 -32.82 -34.83 -47.91
CA TYR A 479 -33.21 -35.40 -49.20
C TYR A 479 -32.01 -35.53 -50.15
N ARG A 480 -31.23 -34.45 -50.32
CA ARG A 480 -30.05 -34.42 -51.20
C ARG A 480 -29.00 -35.46 -50.80
N LEU A 481 -28.67 -35.55 -49.51
CA LEU A 481 -27.71 -36.50 -48.99
C LEU A 481 -28.22 -37.96 -49.07
N ALA A 482 -29.51 -38.19 -48.81
CA ALA A 482 -30.11 -39.52 -48.98
C ALA A 482 -30.07 -39.98 -50.45
N TYR A 483 -30.34 -39.07 -51.39
CA TYR A 483 -30.28 -39.36 -52.82
C TYR A 483 -28.85 -39.66 -53.28
N GLN A 484 -27.87 -38.84 -52.87
CA GLN A 484 -26.45 -39.05 -53.18
C GLN A 484 -25.92 -40.40 -52.68
N GLN A 485 -26.44 -40.89 -51.55
CA GLN A 485 -26.03 -42.17 -50.95
C GLN A 485 -26.92 -43.36 -51.33
N ASN A 486 -27.73 -43.23 -52.39
CA ASN A 486 -28.64 -44.27 -52.88
C ASN A 486 -29.65 -44.81 -51.84
N LEU A 487 -30.00 -44.03 -50.82
CA LEU A 487 -31.02 -44.36 -49.81
C LEU A 487 -32.43 -44.03 -50.33
N LEU A 488 -32.87 -44.78 -51.34
CA LEU A 488 -34.09 -44.53 -52.10
C LEU A 488 -35.37 -44.64 -51.26
N ASP A 489 -35.33 -45.39 -50.16
CA ASP A 489 -36.44 -45.53 -49.22
C ASP A 489 -36.66 -44.25 -48.39
N VAL A 490 -35.57 -43.64 -47.91
CA VAL A 490 -35.62 -42.36 -47.18
C VAL A 490 -36.01 -41.21 -48.12
N SER A 491 -35.47 -41.18 -49.35
CA SER A 491 -35.80 -40.13 -50.31
C SER A 491 -37.25 -40.21 -50.79
N LYS A 492 -37.80 -41.42 -51.01
CA LYS A 492 -39.21 -41.62 -51.36
C LYS A 492 -40.15 -41.25 -50.21
N ALA A 493 -39.81 -41.62 -48.97
CA ALA A 493 -40.60 -41.25 -47.80
C ALA A 493 -40.71 -39.72 -47.63
N LEU A 494 -39.62 -38.98 -47.81
CA LEU A 494 -39.60 -37.51 -47.72
C LEU A 494 -40.39 -36.81 -48.84
N LEU A 495 -40.53 -37.43 -50.01
CA LEU A 495 -41.34 -36.93 -51.13
C LEU A 495 -42.83 -37.24 -50.99
N GLN A 496 -43.18 -38.26 -50.19
CA GLN A 496 -44.56 -38.67 -49.93
C GLN A 496 -45.15 -38.03 -48.67
N ASP A 497 -44.30 -37.53 -47.77
CA ASP A 497 -44.73 -36.82 -46.57
C ASP A 497 -45.40 -35.47 -46.92
N THR A 498 -46.59 -35.25 -46.37
CA THR A 498 -47.47 -34.12 -46.69
C THR A 498 -46.88 -32.78 -46.27
N HIS A 499 -46.01 -32.77 -45.26
CA HIS A 499 -45.38 -31.54 -44.73
C HIS A 499 -44.10 -31.14 -45.47
N SER A 500 -43.32 -32.10 -45.98
CA SER A 500 -42.04 -31.84 -46.68
C SER A 500 -42.16 -31.78 -48.21
N SER A 501 -43.15 -32.46 -48.79
CA SER A 501 -43.27 -32.64 -50.24
C SER A 501 -43.49 -31.35 -51.03
N GLY A 502 -44.28 -30.40 -50.52
CA GLY A 502 -44.48 -29.08 -51.15
C GLY A 502 -43.18 -28.27 -51.22
N TYR A 503 -42.49 -28.14 -50.08
CA TYR A 503 -41.21 -27.43 -49.97
C TYR A 503 -40.11 -28.05 -50.85
N LEU A 504 -40.03 -29.38 -50.91
CA LEU A 504 -39.05 -30.07 -51.74
C LEU A 504 -39.31 -29.89 -53.24
N ARG A 505 -40.58 -29.92 -53.67
CA ARG A 505 -40.93 -29.70 -55.09
C ARG A 505 -40.59 -28.30 -55.56
N ASP A 506 -40.85 -27.27 -54.74
CA ASP A 506 -40.49 -25.89 -55.06
C ASP A 506 -38.96 -25.68 -55.15
N ARG A 507 -38.20 -26.31 -54.25
CA ARG A 507 -36.72 -26.23 -54.23
C ARG A 507 -36.02 -27.06 -55.30
N LEU A 508 -36.67 -28.11 -55.82
CA LEU A 508 -36.14 -28.95 -56.91
C LEU A 508 -36.53 -28.44 -58.30
N ALA A 509 -37.59 -27.62 -58.39
CA ALA A 509 -38.03 -26.96 -59.62
C ALA A 509 -37.34 -25.61 -59.88
N SER A 510 -36.76 -24.99 -58.85
CA SER A 510 -35.80 -23.89 -58.92
C SER A 510 -34.37 -24.39 -59.10
#